data_AF-A0A529Y409-F1
#
_entry.id   AF-A0A529Y409-F1
#
_cell.length_a   1.000
_cell.length_b   1.000
_cell.length_c   1.000
_cell.angle_alpha   90.00
_cell.angle_beta   90.00
_cell.angle_gamma   90.00
#
_symmetry.space_group_name_H-M   'P 1'
#
loop_
_entity.id
_entity.type
_entity.pdbx_description
1 polymer ?
#
loop_
_entity_poly.entity_id
_entity_poly.type
_entity_poly.pdbx_seq_one_letter_code
_entity_poly.pdbx_strand_id
1 'polypeptide(L)'
;PADAHIFDVEAERLAEAERLRARGNEAAQRIRARADREVVGIVAEAQKESEILRGEGEAQRSATFADAYKRDPAFFDFYRSMNAYGTALDNTGTTMVLSPESEFFRYFRDPGSKPGPAPSAPTAAPATAPAAPATQPGTAQ
;
A
#
# COMPACT_ATOMS: atom_id res chain seq x y z
N PRO A 1 50.07 -59.60 7.30
CA PRO A 1 49.48 -59.03 8.54
C PRO A 1 49.62 -57.49 8.65
N ALA A 2 50.56 -56.84 7.96
CA ALA A 2 50.70 -55.37 7.97
C ALA A 2 49.61 -54.63 7.16
N ASP A 3 49.13 -55.20 6.06
CA ASP A 3 48.16 -54.53 5.17
C ASP A 3 46.82 -54.23 5.87
N ALA A 4 46.32 -55.12 6.73
CA ALA A 4 45.04 -54.95 7.42
C ALA A 4 44.99 -53.69 8.30
N HIS A 5 46.09 -53.35 8.99
CA HIS A 5 46.15 -52.17 9.85
C HIS A 5 46.14 -50.86 9.06
N ILE A 6 46.71 -50.83 7.86
CA ILE A 6 46.69 -49.61 7.03
C ILE A 6 45.27 -49.33 6.52
N PHE A 7 44.56 -50.38 6.08
CA PHE A 7 43.15 -50.25 5.67
C PHE A 7 42.24 -49.76 6.82
N ASP A 8 42.45 -50.25 8.05
CA ASP A 8 41.71 -49.78 9.22
C ASP A 8 41.98 -48.30 9.51
N VAL A 9 43.25 -47.87 9.46
CA VAL A 9 43.64 -46.48 9.71
C VAL A 9 43.08 -45.54 8.62
N GLU A 10 43.09 -45.95 7.35
CA GLU A 10 42.50 -45.18 6.25
C GLU A 10 40.97 -45.08 6.38
N ALA A 11 40.30 -46.17 6.74
CA ALA A 11 38.85 -46.20 6.96
C ALA A 11 38.43 -45.30 8.13
N GLU A 12 39.19 -45.29 9.23
CA GLU A 12 38.95 -44.40 10.37
C GLU A 12 39.08 -42.93 9.97
N ARG A 13 40.12 -42.57 9.20
CA ARG A 13 40.33 -41.21 8.71
C ARG A 13 39.22 -40.76 7.75
N LEU A 14 38.78 -41.64 6.85
CA LEU A 14 37.67 -41.36 5.94
C LEU A 14 36.36 -41.14 6.70
N ALA A 15 36.07 -42.01 7.67
CA ALA A 15 34.88 -41.90 8.52
C ALA A 15 34.92 -40.62 9.39
N GLU A 16 36.09 -40.22 9.88
CA GLU A 16 36.26 -38.97 10.63
C GLU A 16 36.03 -37.75 9.74
N ALA A 17 36.61 -37.73 8.53
CA ALA A 17 36.40 -36.65 7.56
C ALA A 17 34.93 -36.55 7.12
N GLU A 18 34.25 -37.67 6.91
CA GLU A 18 32.83 -37.70 6.58
C GLU A 18 31.96 -37.18 7.72
N ARG A 19 32.23 -37.59 8.97
CA ARG A 19 31.55 -37.04 10.15
C ARG A 19 31.75 -35.53 10.28
N LEU A 20 32.94 -35.03 9.97
CA LEU A 20 33.22 -33.59 10.02
C LEU A 20 32.42 -32.83 8.95
N ARG A 21 32.35 -33.35 7.72
CA ARG A 21 31.53 -32.80 6.64
C ARG A 21 30.04 -32.84 6.98
N ALA A 22 29.55 -33.95 7.52
CA ALA A 22 28.16 -34.10 7.93
C ALA A 22 27.78 -33.07 9.01
N ARG A 23 28.61 -32.89 10.03
CA ARG A 23 28.39 -31.85 11.07
C ARG A 23 28.43 -30.43 10.50
N GLY A 24 29.36 -30.16 9.58
CA GLY A 24 29.45 -28.87 8.89
C GLY A 24 28.18 -28.58 8.09
N ASN A 25 27.70 -29.57 7.33
CA ASN A 25 26.47 -29.47 6.55
C ASN A 25 25.26 -29.25 7.46
N GLU A 26 25.15 -29.99 8.55
CA GLU A 26 24.05 -29.85 9.51
C GLU A 26 24.04 -28.45 10.15
N ALA A 27 25.21 -27.95 10.58
CA ALA A 27 25.35 -26.61 11.12
C ALA A 27 24.98 -25.54 10.09
N ALA A 28 25.45 -25.68 8.85
CA ALA A 28 25.11 -24.76 7.77
C ALA A 28 23.61 -24.76 7.48
N GLN A 29 22.95 -25.92 7.45
CA GLN A 29 21.51 -26.01 7.25
C GLN A 29 20.72 -25.36 8.40
N ARG A 30 21.15 -25.57 9.65
CA ARG A 30 20.51 -24.90 10.80
C ARG A 30 20.66 -23.37 10.74
N ILE A 31 21.84 -22.88 10.36
CA ILE A 31 22.08 -21.44 10.22
C ILE A 31 21.20 -20.84 9.13
N ARG A 32 21.15 -21.47 7.95
CA ARG A 32 20.30 -21.02 6.84
C ARG A 32 18.82 -21.02 7.24
N ALA A 33 18.33 -22.12 7.80
CA ALA A 33 16.94 -22.21 8.23
C ALA A 33 16.57 -21.17 9.30
N ARG A 34 17.51 -20.78 10.17
CA ARG A 34 17.30 -19.68 11.12
C ARG A 34 17.25 -18.34 10.40
N ALA A 35 18.23 -18.06 9.53
CA ALA A 35 18.29 -16.83 8.76
C ALA A 35 17.02 -16.64 7.91
N ASP A 36 16.53 -17.69 7.25
CA ASP A 36 15.31 -17.64 6.45
C ASP A 36 14.09 -17.26 7.30
N ARG A 37 13.98 -17.81 8.51
CA ARG A 37 12.92 -17.45 9.46
C ARG A 37 13.04 -16.00 9.94
N GLU A 38 14.25 -15.55 10.22
CA GLU A 38 14.51 -14.17 10.63
C GLU A 38 14.16 -13.17 9.52
N VAL A 39 14.51 -13.47 8.26
CA VAL A 39 14.15 -12.65 7.10
C VAL A 39 12.62 -12.53 6.99
N VAL A 40 11.89 -13.64 7.06
CA VAL A 40 10.42 -13.62 7.00
C VAL A 40 9.84 -12.81 8.17
N GLY A 41 10.38 -12.98 9.39
CA GLY A 41 9.94 -12.22 10.56
C GLY A 41 10.17 -10.72 10.43
N ILE A 42 11.35 -10.30 9.96
CA ILE A 42 11.69 -8.89 9.77
C ILE A 42 10.82 -8.26 8.69
N VAL A 43 10.61 -8.95 7.57
CA VAL A 43 9.76 -8.44 6.48
C VAL A 43 8.31 -8.32 6.94
N ALA A 44 7.79 -9.31 7.67
CA ALA A 44 6.43 -9.27 8.20
C ALA A 44 6.24 -8.13 9.21
N GLU A 45 7.20 -7.90 10.11
CA GLU A 45 7.10 -6.80 11.08
C GLU A 45 7.20 -5.44 10.37
N ALA A 46 8.11 -5.28 9.42
CA ALA A 46 8.24 -4.05 8.63
C ALA A 46 6.97 -3.75 7.81
N GLN A 47 6.34 -4.76 7.22
CA GLN A 47 5.06 -4.61 6.51
C GLN A 47 3.94 -4.18 7.46
N LYS A 48 3.81 -4.86 8.60
CA LYS A 48 2.84 -4.51 9.63
C LYS A 48 3.02 -3.08 10.12
N GLU A 49 4.24 -2.67 10.43
CA GLU A 49 4.52 -1.30 10.87
C GLU A 49 4.20 -0.26 9.79
N SER A 50 4.54 -0.56 8.53
CA SER A 50 4.19 0.30 7.39
C SER A 50 2.67 0.45 7.22
N GLU A 51 1.90 -0.64 7.39
CA GLU A 51 0.45 -0.60 7.30
C GLU A 51 -0.19 0.20 8.44
N ILE A 52 0.32 0.04 9.66
CA ILE A 52 -0.11 0.82 10.83
C ILE A 52 0.13 2.30 10.58
N LEU A 53 1.37 2.69 10.24
CA LEU A 53 1.74 4.09 10.05
C LEU A 53 0.95 4.74 8.89
N ARG A 54 0.70 3.97 7.83
CA ARG A 54 -0.17 4.40 6.75
C ARG A 54 -1.61 4.60 7.22
N GLY A 55 -2.17 3.65 7.97
CA GLY A 55 -3.52 3.75 8.52
C GLY A 55 -3.69 4.94 9.46
N GLU A 56 -2.71 5.18 10.33
CA GLU A 56 -2.66 6.35 11.21
C GLU A 56 -2.59 7.66 10.42
N GLY A 57 -1.76 7.72 9.38
CA GLY A 57 -1.67 8.88 8.50
C GLY A 57 -2.98 9.15 7.75
N GLU A 58 -3.64 8.11 7.24
CA GLU A 58 -4.95 8.22 6.57
C GLU A 58 -6.04 8.67 7.55
N ALA A 59 -6.03 8.17 8.79
CA ALA A 59 -6.94 8.59 9.85
C ALA A 59 -6.71 10.06 10.24
N GLN A 60 -5.46 10.47 10.46
CA GLN A 60 -5.12 11.85 10.82
C GLN A 60 -5.48 12.83 9.70
N ARG A 61 -5.21 12.47 8.43
CA ARG A 61 -5.61 13.25 7.26
C ARG A 61 -7.12 13.42 7.22
N SER A 62 -7.87 12.34 7.41
CA SER A 62 -9.33 12.35 7.37
C SER A 62 -9.92 13.19 8.51
N ALA A 63 -9.37 13.07 9.72
CA ALA A 63 -9.78 13.88 10.87
C ALA A 63 -9.51 15.37 10.63
N THR A 64 -8.31 15.72 10.16
CA THR A 64 -7.95 17.11 9.85
C THR A 64 -8.85 17.70 8.76
N PHE A 65 -9.17 16.92 7.72
CA PHE A 65 -10.07 17.33 6.67
C PHE A 65 -11.50 17.55 7.19
N ALA A 66 -12.02 16.62 8.00
CA ALA A 66 -13.34 16.76 8.62
C ALA A 66 -13.41 17.99 9.53
N ASP A 67 -12.37 18.26 10.31
CA ASP A 67 -12.31 19.43 11.19
C ASP A 67 -12.17 20.74 10.42
N ALA A 68 -11.42 20.74 9.30
CA ALA A 68 -11.41 21.86 8.38
C ALA A 68 -12.79 22.12 7.77
N TYR A 69 -13.51 21.08 7.34
CA TYR A 69 -14.85 21.19 6.78
C TYR A 69 -15.87 21.72 7.80
N LYS A 70 -15.78 21.29 9.07
CA LYS A 70 -16.66 21.77 10.14
C LYS A 70 -16.51 23.26 10.45
N ARG A 71 -15.35 23.88 10.17
CA ARG A 71 -15.12 25.31 10.46
C ARG A 71 -16.03 26.22 9.65
N ASP A 72 -16.23 25.93 8.37
CA ASP A 72 -17.19 26.64 7.54
C ASP A 72 -17.71 25.72 6.41
N PRO A 73 -18.80 24.97 6.68
CA PRO A 73 -19.40 24.10 5.68
C PRO A 73 -19.92 24.87 4.45
N ALA A 74 -20.41 26.10 4.66
CA ALA A 74 -21.00 26.89 3.58
C ALA A 74 -19.93 27.34 2.56
N PHE A 75 -18.75 27.71 3.04
CA PHE A 75 -17.61 28.04 2.18
C PHE A 75 -17.14 26.83 1.35
N PHE A 76 -17.03 25.65 1.95
CA PHE A 76 -16.60 24.45 1.23
C PHE A 76 -17.60 24.01 0.16
N ASP A 77 -18.90 24.10 0.45
CA ASP A 77 -19.94 23.79 -0.54
C ASP A 77 -19.94 24.81 -1.70
N PHE A 78 -19.74 26.10 -1.41
CA PHE A 78 -19.54 27.12 -2.42
C PHE A 78 -18.29 26.82 -3.27
N TYR A 79 -17.14 26.54 -2.64
CA TYR A 79 -15.88 26.24 -3.34
C TYR A 79 -16.00 24.98 -4.22
N ARG A 80 -16.66 23.92 -3.73
CA ARG A 80 -16.94 22.70 -4.50
C ARG A 80 -17.82 23.01 -5.71
N SER A 81 -18.85 23.83 -5.54
CA SER A 81 -19.71 24.25 -6.65
C SER A 81 -18.94 25.05 -7.71
N MET A 82 -18.05 25.97 -7.30
CA MET A 82 -17.23 26.76 -8.21
C MET A 82 -16.25 25.91 -9.02
N ASN A 83 -15.64 24.89 -8.38
CA ASN A 83 -14.73 23.97 -9.03
C ASN A 83 -15.45 23.06 -10.05
N ALA A 84 -16.66 22.62 -9.70
CA ALA A 84 -17.54 21.89 -10.62
C ALA A 84 -17.93 22.74 -11.84
N TYR A 85 -18.15 24.05 -11.66
CA TYR A 85 -18.40 24.95 -12.79
C TYR A 85 -17.20 25.03 -13.73
N GLY A 86 -15.99 25.21 -13.19
CA GLY A 86 -14.77 25.21 -14.00
C GLY A 86 -14.60 23.93 -14.81
N THR A 87 -14.78 22.77 -14.16
CA THR A 87 -14.64 21.46 -14.81
C THR A 87 -15.72 21.19 -15.87
N ALA A 88 -16.96 21.62 -15.60
CA ALA A 88 -18.07 21.46 -16.55
C ALA A 88 -17.93 22.36 -17.78
N LEU A 89 -17.34 23.55 -17.61
CA LEU A 89 -17.17 24.54 -18.69
C LEU A 89 -15.90 24.33 -19.52
N ASP A 90 -14.85 23.71 -18.95
CA ASP A 90 -13.63 23.36 -19.70
C ASP A 90 -13.83 22.20 -20.69
N ASN A 91 -14.90 21.41 -20.54
CA ASN A 91 -15.19 20.27 -21.40
C ASN A 91 -15.72 20.74 -22.76
N THR A 92 -14.77 21.06 -23.66
CA THR A 92 -14.86 21.85 -24.89
C THR A 92 -15.62 21.17 -26.05
N GLY A 93 -16.71 20.44 -25.75
CA GLY A 93 -17.47 19.71 -26.77
C GLY A 93 -18.90 19.33 -26.41
N THR A 94 -19.38 19.59 -25.20
CA THR A 94 -20.74 19.21 -24.80
C THR A 94 -21.62 20.45 -24.74
N THR A 95 -22.58 20.57 -25.66
CA THR A 95 -23.67 21.56 -25.56
C THR A 95 -24.52 21.21 -24.35
N MET A 96 -24.23 21.82 -23.22
CA MET A 96 -24.93 21.62 -21.96
C MET A 96 -26.21 22.49 -21.95
N VAL A 97 -27.38 21.86 -22.14
CA VAL A 97 -28.67 22.54 -22.00
C VAL A 97 -29.03 22.58 -20.52
N LEU A 98 -28.54 23.60 -19.81
CA LEU A 98 -28.89 23.84 -18.41
C LEU A 98 -29.96 24.91 -18.32
N SER A 99 -31.05 24.59 -17.61
CA SER A 99 -32.10 25.55 -17.30
C SER A 99 -31.56 26.60 -16.31
N PRO A 100 -31.84 27.91 -16.50
CA PRO A 100 -31.38 28.99 -15.61
C PRO A 100 -31.83 28.85 -14.14
N GLU A 101 -32.86 28.04 -13.90
CA GLU A 101 -33.42 27.72 -12.57
C GLU A 101 -32.76 26.50 -11.89
N SER A 102 -31.73 25.91 -12.51
CA SER A 102 -31.05 24.74 -11.94
C SER A 102 -30.33 25.08 -10.62
N GLU A 103 -30.31 24.13 -9.68
CA GLU A 103 -29.48 24.20 -8.47
C GLU A 103 -27.99 24.45 -8.78
N PHE A 104 -27.57 24.15 -10.02
CA PHE A 104 -26.24 24.44 -10.55
C PHE A 104 -25.93 25.95 -10.68
N PHE A 105 -26.89 26.87 -10.77
CA PHE A 105 -26.60 28.31 -10.83
C PHE A 105 -27.00 29.06 -9.55
N ARG A 106 -27.40 28.32 -8.52
CA ARG A 106 -27.88 28.83 -7.24
C ARG A 106 -26.94 29.86 -6.61
N TYR A 107 -25.64 29.59 -6.59
CA TYR A 107 -24.64 30.49 -6.00
C TYR A 107 -24.32 31.73 -6.85
N PHE A 108 -24.68 31.74 -8.14
CA PHE A 108 -24.62 32.96 -8.98
C PHE A 108 -25.81 33.90 -8.73
N ARG A 109 -26.94 33.36 -8.28
CA ARG A 109 -28.15 34.12 -7.95
C ARG A 109 -28.19 34.59 -6.50
N ASP A 110 -27.79 33.72 -5.57
CA ASP A 110 -27.76 34.01 -4.14
C ASP A 110 -26.47 33.44 -3.51
N PRO A 111 -25.49 34.30 -3.19
CA PRO A 111 -24.22 33.87 -2.60
C PRO A 111 -24.37 33.31 -1.17
N GLY A 112 -25.54 33.44 -0.52
CA GLY A 112 -25.80 32.94 0.84
C GLY A 112 -26.57 31.63 0.94
N SER A 113 -26.92 31.00 -0.19
CA SER A 113 -27.80 29.83 -0.22
C SER A 113 -27.13 28.58 0.38
N LYS A 114 -27.67 28.09 1.51
CA LYS A 114 -27.24 26.82 2.14
C LYS A 114 -27.61 25.62 1.25
N PRO A 115 -26.72 24.63 1.03
CA PRO A 115 -27.03 23.40 0.32
C PRO A 115 -28.21 22.67 0.96
N GLY A 116 -29.27 22.47 0.17
CA GLY A 116 -30.10 21.29 0.33
C GLY A 116 -29.27 20.05 -0.03
N PRO A 117 -29.64 18.86 0.46
CA PRO A 117 -28.90 17.63 0.19
C PRO A 117 -28.84 17.40 -1.33
N ALA A 118 -27.69 17.71 -1.92
CA ALA A 118 -27.47 17.54 -3.35
C ALA A 118 -27.65 16.05 -3.72
N PRO A 119 -28.23 15.76 -4.89
CA PRO A 119 -28.35 14.39 -5.37
C PRO A 119 -26.96 13.79 -5.51
N SER A 120 -26.83 12.59 -4.95
CA SER A 120 -25.68 11.71 -5.06
C SER A 120 -25.22 11.65 -6.53
N ALA A 121 -24.07 12.23 -6.81
CA ALA A 121 -23.33 12.04 -8.05
C ALA A 121 -21.87 11.74 -7.69
N PRO A 122 -21.25 10.87 -8.49
CA PRO A 122 -20.67 9.62 -8.04
C PRO A 122 -19.54 9.87 -7.05
N THR A 123 -19.39 8.95 -6.10
CA THR A 123 -18.15 8.70 -5.36
C THR A 123 -16.96 9.19 -6.16
N ALA A 124 -16.44 10.38 -5.78
CA ALA A 124 -15.07 10.70 -6.09
C ALA A 124 -14.29 9.58 -5.42
N ALA A 125 -13.89 8.61 -6.25
CA ALA A 125 -13.00 7.55 -5.85
C ALA A 125 -11.91 8.20 -4.99
N PRO A 126 -11.59 7.64 -3.81
CA PRO A 126 -10.47 8.14 -3.04
C PRO A 126 -9.31 8.17 -4.00
N ALA A 127 -8.74 9.36 -4.20
CA ALA A 127 -7.59 9.56 -5.07
C ALA A 127 -6.64 8.40 -4.84
N THR A 128 -6.54 7.57 -5.86
CA THR A 128 -5.73 6.36 -5.86
C THR A 128 -4.35 6.77 -5.39
N ALA A 129 -3.90 6.09 -4.34
CA ALA A 129 -2.50 6.02 -4.00
C ALA A 129 -1.70 5.80 -5.29
N PRO A 130 -0.53 6.45 -5.46
CA PRO A 130 0.33 6.09 -6.57
C PRO A 130 0.65 4.60 -6.42
N ALA A 131 0.20 3.83 -7.41
CA ALA A 131 0.49 2.43 -7.53
C ALA A 131 2.01 2.26 -7.56
N ALA A 132 2.56 1.62 -6.53
CA ALA A 132 3.88 1.00 -6.64
C ALA A 132 3.76 -0.13 -7.69
N PRO A 133 4.74 -0.28 -8.62
CA PRO A 133 4.68 -1.31 -9.62
C PRO A 133 4.81 -2.69 -8.97
N ALA A 134 3.91 -3.59 -9.32
CA ALA A 134 3.97 -5.00 -8.96
C ALA A 134 5.23 -5.63 -9.57
N THR A 135 6.19 -5.98 -8.72
CA THR A 135 7.29 -6.88 -9.09
C THR A 135 6.69 -8.28 -9.24
N GLN A 136 6.71 -8.81 -10.47
CA GLN A 136 6.28 -10.18 -10.76
C GLN A 136 7.19 -11.18 -10.03
N PRO A 137 6.66 -12.22 -9.38
CA PRO A 137 7.47 -13.37 -8.97
C PRO A 137 7.81 -14.17 -10.22
N GLY A 138 9.11 -14.26 -10.52
CA GLY A 138 9.65 -15.04 -11.62
C GLY A 138 9.23 -16.50 -11.54
N THR A 139 8.72 -17.00 -12.66
CA THR A 139 8.43 -18.40 -12.93
C THR A 139 9.67 -19.26 -12.78
N ALA A 140 9.46 -20.43 -12.18
CA ALA A 140 10.36 -21.56 -12.22
C ALA A 140 10.76 -21.93 -13.66
N GLN A 141 12.06 -22.12 -13.86
CA GLN A 141 12.63 -23.21 -14.66
C GLN A 141 13.86 -23.74 -13.92
#